data_AF-A0A086Q9S9-F1
#
_entry.id   AF-A0A086Q9S9-F1
#
_cell.length_a   1.000
_cell.length_b   1.000
_cell.length_c   1.000
_cell.angle_alpha   90.00
_cell.angle_beta   90.00
_cell.angle_gamma   90.00
#
_symmetry.space_group_name_H-M   'P 1'
#
loop_
_entity.id
_entity.type
_entity.pdbx_description
1 polymer ?
#
loop_
_entity_poly.entity_id
_entity_poly.type
_entity_poly.pdbx_seq_one_letter_code
_entity_poly.pdbx_strand_id
1 'polypeptide(L)'
;GVAPRAKMNQQRSRRFKAAKDIQEEEKAYAELRAQFESEGREVPPKKMRWDSNVITPGTPFMHRLADALTYYIQDRLATNENWKGLRVIFSDATVPGEGEHKIMDFIRQQRKSGEFCPNLRHVLHGADADLIMLGLATHEANFSILREAVVDRTPEQVCSACGAVGHSAENCPASSSVQAPDDRAFRVFEQDKRGLKRHLEARGVELREDWATGLESHRRAWKPLQMLQLPVLREYLAYEFITSQEEGQSFDLERCIDDFVFLCFLCGNDFLPHLPHQSIQRGSIDALVQLYLQLRPQVLTDYLTREGRVNLPELYTFLHHLAIVEKEVVRRDLQRK
;
A
#
# COMPACT_ATOMS: atom_id res chain seq x y z
N GLY A 1 3.74 3.59 14.90
CA GLY A 1 4.66 3.40 16.03
C GLY A 1 5.11 1.97 16.10
N VAL A 2 5.44 1.49 17.31
CA VAL A 2 5.91 0.12 17.53
C VAL A 2 4.81 -0.88 17.12
N ALA A 3 5.14 -1.82 16.25
CA ALA A 3 4.22 -2.81 15.70
C ALA A 3 4.17 -4.10 16.56
N PRO A 4 3.14 -4.94 16.40
CA PRO A 4 3.09 -6.26 17.04
C PRO A 4 4.27 -7.17 16.64
N ARG A 5 4.59 -8.16 17.48
CA ARG A 5 5.71 -9.09 17.25
C ARG A 5 5.66 -9.79 15.89
N ALA A 6 4.47 -10.17 15.43
CA ALA A 6 4.30 -10.81 14.13
C ALA A 6 4.80 -9.92 12.99
N LYS A 7 4.41 -8.63 12.98
CA LYS A 7 4.93 -7.64 12.03
C LYS A 7 6.42 -7.38 12.23
N MET A 8 6.91 -7.33 13.46
CA MET A 8 8.35 -7.12 13.73
C MET A 8 9.22 -8.19 13.07
N ASN A 9 8.78 -9.46 13.03
CA ASN A 9 9.50 -10.53 12.34
C ASN A 9 9.58 -10.27 10.82
N GLN A 10 8.47 -9.87 10.21
CA GLN A 10 8.39 -9.55 8.79
C GLN A 10 9.23 -8.30 8.43
N GLN A 11 9.13 -7.23 9.23
CA GLN A 11 9.98 -6.05 9.10
C GLN A 11 11.47 -6.40 9.27
N ARG A 12 11.83 -7.25 10.24
CA ARG A 12 13.19 -7.73 10.43
C ARG A 12 13.69 -8.45 9.17
N SER A 13 12.93 -9.41 8.66
CA SER A 13 13.29 -10.16 7.45
C SER A 13 13.56 -9.23 6.25
N ARG A 14 12.65 -8.27 5.99
CA ARG A 14 12.80 -7.29 4.91
C ARG A 14 14.06 -6.42 5.06
N ARG A 15 14.40 -5.99 6.27
CA ARG A 15 15.59 -5.16 6.54
C ARG A 15 16.89 -5.93 6.41
N PHE A 16 16.91 -7.18 6.89
CA PHE A 16 18.06 -8.06 6.71
C PHE A 16 18.31 -8.34 5.23
N LYS A 17 17.24 -8.58 4.45
CA LYS A 17 17.34 -8.71 2.99
C LYS A 17 17.85 -7.43 2.35
N ALA A 18 17.25 -6.27 2.64
CA ALA A 18 17.69 -5.00 2.07
C ALA A 18 19.15 -4.67 2.39
N ALA A 19 19.63 -4.95 3.61
CA ALA A 19 21.02 -4.76 3.98
C ALA A 19 21.97 -5.70 3.21
N LYS A 20 21.55 -6.96 2.99
CA LYS A 20 22.29 -7.92 2.17
C LYS A 20 22.33 -7.50 0.70
N ASP A 21 21.19 -7.09 0.14
CA ASP A 21 21.09 -6.60 -1.24
C ASP A 21 22.01 -5.39 -1.45
N ILE A 22 22.07 -4.45 -0.49
CA ILE A 22 23.02 -3.33 -0.51
C ILE A 22 24.48 -3.82 -0.51
N GLN A 23 24.81 -4.79 0.33
CA GLN A 23 26.18 -5.34 0.38
C GLN A 23 26.58 -6.01 -0.93
N GLU A 24 25.65 -6.72 -1.57
CA GLU A 24 25.87 -7.36 -2.87
C GLU A 24 26.01 -6.32 -3.99
N GLU A 25 25.15 -5.29 -4.01
CA GLU A 25 25.25 -4.15 -4.93
C GLU A 25 26.61 -3.43 -4.80
N GLU A 26 27.11 -3.24 -3.58
CA GLU A 26 28.40 -2.58 -3.34
C GLU A 26 29.59 -3.39 -3.86
N LYS A 27 29.57 -4.72 -3.70
CA LYS A 27 30.59 -5.61 -4.26
C LYS A 27 30.55 -5.57 -5.79
N ALA A 28 29.36 -5.71 -6.38
CA ALA A 28 29.18 -5.64 -7.82
C ALA A 28 29.65 -4.30 -8.40
N TYR A 29 29.38 -3.17 -7.72
CA TYR A 29 29.87 -1.86 -8.13
C TYR A 29 31.40 -1.78 -8.08
N ALA A 30 32.05 -2.33 -7.05
CA ALA A 30 33.50 -2.31 -6.92
C ALA A 30 34.20 -3.12 -8.02
N GLU A 31 33.66 -4.29 -8.35
CA GLU A 31 34.15 -5.15 -9.43
C GLU A 31 34.00 -4.45 -10.80
N LEU A 32 32.81 -3.91 -11.08
CA LEU A 32 32.55 -3.19 -12.34
C LEU A 32 33.42 -1.94 -12.48
N ARG A 33 33.65 -1.23 -11.37
CA ARG A 33 34.54 -0.07 -11.33
C ARG A 33 35.98 -0.45 -11.70
N ALA A 34 36.52 -1.50 -11.08
CA ALA A 34 37.88 -1.97 -11.38
C ALA A 34 38.03 -2.40 -12.84
N GLN A 35 37.00 -3.04 -13.41
CA GLN A 35 36.96 -3.39 -14.82
C GLN A 35 36.99 -2.13 -15.71
N PHE A 36 36.14 -1.14 -15.43
CA PHE A 36 36.08 0.10 -16.22
C PHE A 36 37.41 0.86 -16.17
N GLU A 37 38.04 0.94 -14.99
CA GLU A 37 39.37 1.54 -14.82
C GLU A 37 40.42 0.78 -15.64
N SER A 38 40.37 -0.56 -15.68
CA SER A 38 41.30 -1.38 -16.49
C SER A 38 41.10 -1.25 -18.01
N GLU A 39 39.87 -1.01 -18.46
CA GLU A 39 39.51 -0.79 -19.86
C GLU A 39 39.73 0.68 -20.30
N GLY A 40 40.18 1.57 -19.40
CA GLY A 40 40.33 2.99 -19.67
C GLY A 40 39.00 3.73 -19.90
N ARG A 41 37.89 3.19 -19.38
CA ARG A 41 36.54 3.74 -19.54
C ARG A 41 36.18 4.64 -18.35
N GLU A 42 35.31 5.62 -18.59
CA GLU A 42 34.83 6.52 -17.55
C GLU A 42 33.93 5.77 -16.54
N VAL A 43 34.26 5.88 -15.25
CA VAL A 43 33.51 5.23 -14.17
C VAL A 43 32.29 6.07 -13.77
N PRO A 44 31.07 5.52 -13.83
CA PRO A 44 29.89 6.22 -13.34
C PRO A 44 29.97 6.56 -11.85
N PRO A 45 29.55 7.77 -11.43
CA PRO A 45 29.58 8.15 -10.02
C PRO A 45 28.67 7.26 -9.17
N LYS A 46 29.15 6.83 -8.01
CA LYS A 46 28.36 6.04 -7.06
C LYS A 46 27.20 6.89 -6.56
N LYS A 47 25.96 6.45 -6.82
CA LYS A 47 24.76 7.08 -6.23
C LYS A 47 24.73 6.79 -4.73
N MET A 48 24.71 7.84 -3.93
CA MET A 48 24.57 7.70 -2.48
C MET A 48 23.13 7.27 -2.16
N ARG A 49 22.98 6.11 -1.50
CA ARG A 49 21.67 5.57 -1.12
C ARG A 49 21.27 6.14 0.25
N TRP A 50 20.01 6.57 0.37
CA TRP A 50 19.45 6.94 1.66
C TRP A 50 19.14 5.66 2.47
N ASP A 51 19.59 5.61 3.73
CA ASP A 51 19.29 4.48 4.61
C ASP A 51 17.82 4.52 5.02
N SER A 52 17.00 3.68 4.37
CA SER A 52 15.59 3.55 4.70
C SER A 52 15.31 2.95 6.09
N ASN A 53 16.29 2.29 6.74
CA ASN A 53 16.09 1.70 8.07
C ASN A 53 15.87 2.76 9.16
N VAL A 54 16.25 4.01 8.92
CA VAL A 54 15.97 5.13 9.83
C VAL A 54 14.47 5.41 9.98
N ILE A 55 13.62 4.89 9.07
CA ILE A 55 12.16 4.95 9.15
C ILE A 55 11.69 3.86 10.13
N THR A 56 12.00 4.05 11.40
CA THR A 56 11.65 3.16 12.51
C THR A 56 11.34 3.98 13.76
N PRO A 57 10.26 3.67 14.50
CA PRO A 57 10.02 4.29 15.81
C PRO A 57 11.26 4.24 16.71
N GLY A 58 11.55 5.36 17.37
CA GLY A 58 12.71 5.51 18.26
C GLY A 58 13.99 6.02 17.59
N THR A 59 14.02 6.20 16.27
CA THR A 59 15.19 6.81 15.62
C THR A 59 15.17 8.34 15.74
N PRO A 60 16.33 9.01 15.78
CA PRO A 60 16.40 10.48 15.71
C PRO A 60 15.70 11.06 14.49
N PHE A 61 15.69 10.32 13.36
CA PHE A 61 14.97 10.71 12.16
C PHE A 61 13.45 10.82 12.42
N MET A 62 12.83 9.82 13.05
CA MET A 62 11.39 9.86 13.32
C MET A 62 11.01 10.96 14.32
N HIS A 63 11.88 11.30 15.26
CA HIS A 63 11.68 12.44 16.15
C HIS A 63 11.68 13.78 15.39
N ARG A 64 12.66 13.99 14.52
CA ARG A 64 12.71 15.19 13.65
C ARG A 64 11.52 15.25 12.69
N LEU A 65 11.09 14.11 12.16
CA LEU A 65 9.92 14.02 11.28
C LEU A 65 8.64 14.42 12.03
N ALA A 66 8.45 13.96 13.27
CA ALA A 66 7.29 14.32 14.09
C ALA A 66 7.24 15.82 14.38
N ASP A 67 8.39 16.42 14.72
CA ASP A 67 8.52 17.87 14.94
C ASP A 67 8.23 18.67 13.67
N ALA A 68 8.81 18.27 12.54
CA ALA A 68 8.56 18.87 11.22
C ALA A 68 7.08 18.82 10.82
N LEU A 69 6.40 17.68 11.00
CA LEU A 69 4.98 17.52 10.69
C LEU A 69 4.09 18.30 11.64
N THR A 70 4.47 18.40 12.91
CA THR A 70 3.75 19.23 13.90
C THR A 70 3.80 20.70 13.49
N TYR A 71 4.98 21.21 13.15
CA TYR A 71 5.12 22.57 12.60
C TYR A 71 4.28 22.74 11.34
N TYR A 72 4.37 21.80 10.39
CA TYR A 72 3.62 21.86 9.14
C TYR A 72 2.10 21.98 9.38
N ILE A 73 1.54 21.16 10.28
CA ILE A 73 0.11 21.19 10.61
C ILE A 73 -0.27 22.54 11.23
N GLN A 74 0.52 23.04 12.18
CA GLN A 74 0.27 24.33 12.84
C GLN A 74 0.31 25.49 11.85
N ASP A 75 1.32 25.51 10.99
CA ASP A 75 1.51 26.51 9.93
C ASP A 75 0.33 26.48 8.95
N ARG A 76 -0.14 25.28 8.54
CA ARG A 76 -1.31 25.12 7.68
C ARG A 76 -2.59 25.63 8.31
N LEU A 77 -2.87 25.26 9.56
CA LEU A 77 -4.07 25.71 10.26
C LEU A 77 -4.07 27.24 10.44
N ALA A 78 -2.90 27.86 10.56
CA ALA A 78 -2.76 29.30 10.73
C ALA A 78 -2.83 30.10 9.41
N THR A 79 -2.28 29.56 8.32
CA THR A 79 -2.05 30.33 7.09
C THR A 79 -2.91 29.91 5.90
N ASN A 80 -3.44 28.69 5.90
CA ASN A 80 -4.16 28.14 4.76
C ASN A 80 -5.67 28.16 4.97
N GLU A 81 -6.38 28.96 4.17
CA GLU A 81 -7.84 29.08 4.20
C GLU A 81 -8.55 27.73 4.03
N ASN A 82 -8.00 26.80 3.23
CA ASN A 82 -8.61 25.48 3.01
C ASN A 82 -8.52 24.57 4.24
N TRP A 83 -7.72 24.93 5.24
CA TRP A 83 -7.61 24.19 6.50
C TRP A 83 -8.51 24.76 7.61
N LYS A 84 -9.19 25.89 7.36
CA LYS A 84 -10.15 26.45 8.31
C LYS A 84 -11.32 25.49 8.52
N GLY A 85 -11.66 25.25 9.78
CA GLY A 85 -12.74 24.34 10.17
C GLY A 85 -12.38 22.85 10.09
N LEU A 86 -11.16 22.49 9.68
CA LEU A 86 -10.69 21.10 9.74
C LEU A 86 -10.25 20.74 11.16
N ARG A 87 -10.61 19.52 11.60
CA ARG A 87 -10.01 18.89 12.76
C ARG A 87 -8.87 17.99 12.30
N VAL A 88 -7.63 18.34 12.65
CA VAL A 88 -6.44 17.57 12.28
C VAL A 88 -5.97 16.76 13.49
N ILE A 89 -5.87 15.44 13.32
CA ILE A 89 -5.36 14.53 14.34
C ILE A 89 -4.02 13.98 13.84
N PHE A 90 -2.97 14.17 14.62
CA PHE A 90 -1.64 13.66 14.30
C PHE A 90 -1.24 12.56 15.28
N SER A 91 -0.92 11.38 14.75
CA SER A 91 -0.50 10.21 15.54
C SER A 91 0.87 9.73 15.07
N ASP A 92 1.91 10.19 15.75
CA ASP A 92 3.30 9.99 15.34
C ASP A 92 3.82 8.55 15.63
N ALA A 93 5.15 8.39 15.60
CA ALA A 93 5.81 7.12 15.86
C ALA A 93 5.86 6.71 17.33
N THR A 94 5.63 7.65 18.26
CA THR A 94 5.62 7.38 19.71
C THR A 94 4.35 6.65 20.14
N VAL A 95 3.24 6.86 19.41
CA VAL A 95 1.99 6.11 19.60
C VAL A 95 2.15 4.68 19.04
N PRO A 96 2.02 3.63 19.87
CA PRO A 96 2.12 2.24 19.45
C PRO A 96 1.06 1.87 18.40
N GLY A 97 1.36 0.88 17.57
CA GLY A 97 0.49 0.40 16.49
C GLY A 97 0.93 0.86 15.10
N GLU A 98 0.63 0.02 14.11
CA GLU A 98 0.86 0.30 12.69
C GLU A 98 -0.06 1.41 12.20
N GLY A 99 0.39 2.20 11.22
CA GLY A 99 -0.36 3.37 10.74
C GLY A 99 -1.78 3.03 10.29
N GLU A 100 -1.89 2.02 9.42
CA GLU A 100 -3.18 1.51 8.93
C GLU A 100 -4.08 1.03 10.06
N HIS A 101 -3.56 0.25 11.01
CA HIS A 101 -4.35 -0.26 12.13
C HIS A 101 -4.81 0.86 13.08
N LYS A 102 -3.99 1.88 13.34
CA LYS A 102 -4.39 3.06 14.13
C LYS A 102 -5.54 3.82 13.46
N ILE A 103 -5.52 3.95 12.13
CA ILE A 103 -6.61 4.57 11.37
C ILE A 103 -7.87 3.71 11.47
N MET A 104 -7.76 2.40 11.25
CA MET A 104 -8.92 1.50 11.32
C MET A 104 -9.51 1.44 12.74
N ASP A 105 -8.68 1.49 13.78
CA ASP A 105 -9.12 1.60 15.17
C ASP A 105 -9.87 2.91 15.43
N PHE A 106 -9.38 4.01 14.89
CA PHE A 106 -10.06 5.30 14.97
C PHE A 106 -11.44 5.25 14.32
N ILE A 107 -11.55 4.70 13.10
CA ILE A 107 -12.84 4.55 12.39
C ILE A 107 -13.81 3.67 13.20
N ARG A 108 -13.34 2.52 13.72
CA ARG A 108 -14.15 1.65 14.58
C ARG A 108 -14.63 2.34 15.85
N GLN A 109 -13.79 3.16 16.48
CA GLN A 109 -14.17 3.92 17.67
C GLN A 109 -15.18 5.02 17.35
N GLN A 110 -15.02 5.72 16.22
CA GLN A 110 -16.00 6.71 15.75
C GLN A 110 -17.35 6.06 15.50
N ARG A 111 -17.41 4.90 14.83
CA ARG A 111 -18.66 4.16 14.58
C ARG A 111 -19.38 3.74 15.85
N LYS A 112 -18.65 3.47 16.94
CA LYS A 112 -19.23 3.14 18.25
C LYS A 112 -19.76 4.37 19.00
N SER A 113 -19.41 5.59 18.57
CA SER A 113 -19.89 6.81 19.21
C SER A 113 -21.36 7.06 18.86
N GLY A 114 -22.14 7.60 19.81
CA GLY A 114 -23.56 7.89 19.60
C GLY A 114 -23.86 9.03 18.63
N GLU A 115 -22.84 9.83 18.27
CA GLU A 115 -22.94 10.97 17.35
C GLU A 115 -22.46 10.64 15.92
N PHE A 116 -22.21 9.36 15.64
CA PHE A 116 -21.66 8.93 14.36
C PHE A 116 -22.63 9.15 13.20
N CYS A 117 -22.14 9.76 12.11
CA CYS A 117 -22.90 9.88 10.86
C CYS A 117 -22.66 8.64 9.98
N PRO A 118 -23.66 7.79 9.72
CA PRO A 118 -23.49 6.57 8.90
C PRO A 118 -23.11 6.85 7.44
N ASN A 119 -23.36 8.07 6.96
CA ASN A 119 -23.05 8.51 5.59
C ASN A 119 -21.71 9.26 5.50
N LEU A 120 -20.87 9.21 6.55
CA LEU A 120 -19.54 9.78 6.52
C LEU A 120 -18.72 9.16 5.38
N ARG A 121 -18.05 10.01 4.60
CA ARG A 121 -17.23 9.60 3.45
C ARG A 121 -15.77 9.53 3.86
N HIS A 122 -15.20 8.34 3.80
CA HIS A 122 -13.81 8.08 4.16
C HIS A 122 -12.93 8.03 2.90
N VAL A 123 -11.79 8.71 2.93
CA VAL A 123 -10.74 8.58 1.91
C VAL A 123 -9.44 8.22 2.60
N LEU A 124 -8.92 7.03 2.30
CA LEU A 124 -7.65 6.53 2.84
C LEU A 124 -6.56 6.63 1.79
N HIS A 125 -5.45 7.29 2.10
CA HIS A 125 -4.31 7.38 1.20
C HIS A 125 -3.26 6.31 1.51
N GLY A 126 -2.92 5.47 0.53
CA GLY A 126 -1.85 4.49 0.64
C GLY A 126 -1.80 3.49 -0.51
N ALA A 127 -0.63 2.89 -0.74
CA ALA A 127 -0.39 2.01 -1.89
C ALA A 127 -0.59 0.52 -1.61
N ASP A 128 -0.64 0.13 -0.33
CA ASP A 128 -0.67 -1.27 0.09
C ASP A 128 -2.01 -1.93 -0.27
N ALA A 129 -1.94 -3.19 -0.71
CA ALA A 129 -3.14 -3.96 -1.09
C ALA A 129 -4.03 -4.27 0.12
N ASP A 130 -3.43 -4.41 1.30
CA ASP A 130 -4.11 -4.68 2.57
C ASP A 130 -5.14 -3.59 2.90
N LEU A 131 -4.96 -2.36 2.40
CA LEU A 131 -5.90 -1.27 2.61
C LEU A 131 -7.28 -1.54 2.00
N ILE A 132 -7.36 -2.31 0.91
CA ILE A 132 -8.64 -2.73 0.32
C ILE A 132 -9.39 -3.63 1.31
N MET A 133 -8.70 -4.63 1.84
CA MET A 133 -9.27 -5.59 2.79
C MET A 133 -9.64 -4.92 4.11
N LEU A 134 -8.76 -4.08 4.65
CA LEU A 134 -9.04 -3.31 5.85
C LEU A 134 -10.21 -2.34 5.65
N GLY A 135 -10.30 -1.69 4.48
CA GLY A 135 -11.40 -0.81 4.12
C GLY A 135 -12.74 -1.54 4.04
N LEU A 136 -12.78 -2.72 3.40
CA LEU A 136 -13.97 -3.57 3.35
C LEU A 136 -14.41 -4.02 4.75
N ALA A 137 -13.46 -4.46 5.59
CA ALA A 137 -13.71 -4.89 6.97
C ALA A 137 -14.18 -3.78 7.92
N THR A 138 -14.20 -2.51 7.48
CA THR A 138 -14.83 -1.44 8.25
C THR A 138 -16.36 -1.43 8.14
N HIS A 139 -16.93 -2.07 7.10
CA HIS A 139 -18.34 -2.01 6.74
C HIS A 139 -18.88 -0.57 6.63
N GLU A 140 -18.02 0.38 6.27
CA GLU A 140 -18.41 1.77 6.02
C GLU A 140 -19.00 1.90 4.63
N ALA A 141 -20.20 2.48 4.54
CA ALA A 141 -20.94 2.57 3.29
C ALA A 141 -20.23 3.40 2.21
N ASN A 142 -19.42 4.39 2.63
CA ASN A 142 -18.71 5.30 1.72
C ASN A 142 -17.21 5.32 2.03
N PHE A 143 -16.46 4.39 1.43
CA PHE A 143 -15.02 4.27 1.66
C PHE A 143 -14.25 4.25 0.33
N SER A 144 -13.25 5.12 0.18
CA SER A 144 -12.40 5.18 -1.01
C SER A 144 -10.93 5.12 -0.64
N ILE A 145 -10.10 4.55 -1.51
CA ILE A 145 -8.65 4.51 -1.36
C ILE A 145 -8.02 5.36 -2.46
N LEU A 146 -7.21 6.33 -2.06
CA LEU A 146 -6.43 7.17 -2.96
C LEU A 146 -4.99 6.66 -3.01
N ARG A 147 -4.47 6.41 -4.22
CA ARG A 147 -3.09 5.95 -4.39
C ARG A 147 -2.48 6.44 -5.69
N GLU A 148 -1.16 6.36 -5.79
CA GLU A 148 -0.48 6.53 -7.07
C GLU A 148 -0.95 5.45 -8.07
N ALA A 149 -1.28 5.88 -9.28
CA ALA A 149 -1.64 4.97 -10.36
C ALA A 149 -0.43 4.11 -10.72
N VAL A 150 -0.66 2.80 -10.74
CA VAL A 150 0.34 1.84 -11.18
C VAL A 150 0.24 1.79 -12.69
N VAL A 151 1.11 2.54 -13.36
CA VAL A 151 1.29 2.43 -14.81
C VAL A 151 2.30 1.31 -15.00
N ASP A 152 1.91 0.20 -15.63
CA ASP A 152 2.83 -0.85 -16.06
C ASP A 152 3.79 -0.24 -17.08
N ARG A 153 4.95 0.20 -16.60
CA ARG A 153 6.02 0.73 -17.44
C ARG A 153 6.92 -0.44 -17.79
N THR A 154 6.71 -1.06 -18.95
CA THR A 154 7.70 -1.98 -19.51
C THR A 154 9.01 -1.20 -19.77
N PRO A 155 10.17 -1.64 -19.25
CA PRO A 155 11.41 -0.89 -19.35
C PRO A 155 11.89 -0.63 -20.78
N GLU A 156 11.52 -1.47 -21.76
CA GLU A 156 12.12 -1.41 -23.10
C GLU A 156 11.59 -0.29 -24.01
N GLN A 157 10.60 0.51 -23.59
CA GLN A 157 10.01 1.50 -24.51
C GLN A 157 9.91 2.91 -23.97
N VAL A 158 10.35 3.18 -22.74
CA VAL A 158 10.09 4.48 -22.10
C VAL A 158 11.16 5.51 -22.47
N CYS A 159 10.76 6.56 -23.15
CA CYS A 159 11.59 7.71 -23.41
C CYS A 159 12.05 8.35 -22.09
N SER A 160 13.36 8.47 -21.87
CA SER A 160 13.92 9.07 -20.64
C SER A 160 13.67 10.56 -20.49
N ALA A 161 13.25 11.25 -21.56
CA ALA A 161 12.93 12.68 -21.55
C ALA A 161 11.46 12.96 -21.18
N CYS A 162 10.51 12.20 -21.72
CA CYS A 162 9.08 12.51 -21.60
C CYS A 162 8.23 11.37 -21.03
N GLY A 163 8.82 10.20 -20.74
CA GLY A 163 8.14 9.09 -20.07
C GLY A 163 7.12 8.33 -20.94
N ALA A 164 7.00 8.69 -22.22
CA ALA A 164 6.11 8.06 -23.19
C ALA A 164 6.77 6.82 -23.82
N VAL A 165 5.94 5.87 -24.24
CA VAL A 165 6.40 4.64 -24.90
C VAL A 165 6.56 4.83 -26.41
N GLY A 166 7.56 4.17 -27.02
CA GLY A 166 7.68 4.06 -28.47
C GLY A 166 8.67 5.01 -29.17
N HIS A 167 9.55 5.70 -28.42
CA HIS A 167 10.65 6.49 -28.98
C HIS A 167 11.80 6.71 -27.97
N SER A 168 13.00 7.06 -28.46
CA SER A 168 14.15 7.45 -27.63
C SER A 168 14.11 8.93 -27.23
N ALA A 169 14.85 9.32 -26.19
CA ALA A 169 14.94 10.72 -25.77
C ALA A 169 15.42 11.69 -26.85
N GLU A 170 16.23 11.21 -27.79
CA GLU A 170 16.73 11.97 -28.93
C GLU A 170 15.64 12.28 -29.97
N ASN A 171 14.55 11.51 -29.97
CA ASN A 171 13.44 11.60 -30.94
C ASN A 171 12.09 11.89 -30.27
N CYS A 172 12.04 12.47 -29.06
CA CYS A 172 10.77 12.73 -28.37
C CYS A 172 10.00 13.89 -29.04
N PRO A 173 8.79 13.63 -29.61
CA PRO A 173 7.95 14.68 -30.20
C PRO A 173 7.21 15.50 -29.13
N ALA A 174 7.21 15.03 -27.88
CA ALA A 174 6.51 15.61 -26.76
C ALA A 174 7.47 16.42 -25.86
N SER A 175 7.55 17.71 -26.16
CA SER A 175 7.58 18.77 -25.15
C SER A 175 6.29 18.82 -24.30
N SER A 176 5.39 17.83 -24.42
CA SER A 176 4.10 17.73 -23.75
C SER A 176 4.12 16.66 -22.66
N SER A 177 4.49 17.12 -21.48
CA SER A 177 4.39 16.45 -20.18
C SER A 177 2.99 15.90 -19.87
N VAL A 178 2.92 14.78 -19.16
CA VAL A 178 1.85 14.55 -18.16
C VAL A 178 1.83 15.80 -17.27
N GLN A 179 0.82 16.65 -17.41
CA GLN A 179 0.79 17.92 -16.70
C GLN A 179 0.63 17.62 -15.21
N ALA A 180 1.70 17.85 -14.44
CA ALA A 180 1.62 17.99 -12.99
C ALA A 180 0.53 19.03 -12.62
N PRO A 181 0.03 19.04 -11.37
CA PRO A 181 -0.94 20.02 -10.91
C PRO A 181 -0.56 21.47 -11.28
N ASP A 182 -1.54 22.37 -11.25
CA ASP A 182 -1.28 23.78 -11.56
C ASP A 182 -0.11 24.36 -10.72
N ASP A 183 0.54 25.40 -11.24
CA ASP A 183 1.66 26.05 -10.55
C ASP A 183 1.28 26.60 -9.17
N ARG A 184 -0.03 26.72 -8.85
CA ARG A 184 -0.52 27.25 -7.59
C ARG A 184 -0.25 26.28 -6.44
N ALA A 185 -0.55 24.99 -6.60
CA ALA A 185 -0.25 23.97 -5.59
C ALA A 185 1.25 23.95 -5.23
N PHE A 186 2.08 24.17 -6.24
CA PHE A 186 3.53 24.18 -6.14
C PHE A 186 4.11 25.45 -5.50
N ARG A 187 3.52 26.63 -5.75
CA ARG A 187 3.92 27.88 -5.07
C ARG A 187 3.66 27.84 -3.56
N VAL A 188 2.54 27.25 -3.16
CA VAL A 188 2.22 27.03 -1.73
C VAL A 188 3.34 26.20 -1.10
N PHE A 189 3.68 25.05 -1.71
CA PHE A 189 4.75 24.17 -1.24
C PHE A 189 6.10 24.88 -1.02
N GLU A 190 6.51 25.77 -1.93
CA GLU A 190 7.76 26.54 -1.78
C GLU A 190 7.74 27.52 -0.59
N GLN A 191 6.60 28.18 -0.35
CA GLN A 191 6.45 29.04 0.83
C GLN A 191 6.58 28.23 2.12
N ASP A 192 5.94 27.07 2.14
CA ASP A 192 5.93 26.15 3.29
C ASP A 192 7.33 25.62 3.60
N LYS A 193 8.08 25.30 2.55
CA LYS A 193 9.46 24.81 2.64
C LYS A 193 10.38 25.83 3.34
N ARG A 194 10.20 27.12 3.09
CA ARG A 194 10.99 28.19 3.74
C ARG A 194 10.65 28.34 5.23
N GLY A 195 9.38 28.21 5.58
CA GLY A 195 8.93 28.20 6.98
C GLY A 195 9.54 27.02 7.74
N LEU A 196 9.38 25.82 7.18
CA LEU A 196 9.90 24.58 7.75
C LEU A 196 11.43 24.60 7.87
N LYS A 197 12.14 25.11 6.87
CA LYS A 197 13.60 25.25 6.90
C LYS A 197 14.05 26.07 8.12
N ARG A 198 13.48 27.27 8.30
CA ARG A 198 13.79 28.13 9.46
C ARG A 198 13.45 27.46 10.79
N HIS A 199 12.34 26.73 10.85
CA HIS A 199 11.93 26.00 12.05
C HIS A 199 12.96 24.93 12.45
N LEU A 200 13.43 24.14 11.48
CA LEU A 200 14.40 23.07 11.70
C LEU A 200 15.80 23.62 12.03
N GLU A 201 16.25 24.66 11.33
CA GLU A 201 17.54 25.33 11.61
C GLU A 201 17.56 25.94 13.02
N ALA A 202 16.46 26.53 13.48
CA ALA A 202 16.34 27.07 14.84
C ALA A 202 16.45 26.01 15.94
N ARG A 203 16.28 24.73 15.59
CA ARG A 203 16.44 23.56 16.47
C ARG A 203 17.79 22.85 16.29
N GLY A 204 18.71 23.46 15.54
CA GLY A 204 20.04 22.90 15.28
C GLY A 204 20.05 21.73 14.30
N VAL A 205 19.02 21.59 13.46
CA VAL A 205 19.00 20.56 12.41
C VAL A 205 19.72 21.10 11.18
N GLU A 206 20.86 20.51 10.86
CA GLU A 206 21.57 20.77 9.60
C GLU A 206 20.84 20.08 8.44
N LEU A 207 20.36 20.89 7.49
CA LEU A 207 19.74 20.40 6.26
C LEU A 207 20.83 20.14 5.22
N ARG A 208 20.67 19.08 4.43
CA ARG A 208 21.56 18.79 3.31
C ARG A 208 21.50 19.89 2.25
N GLU A 209 22.60 20.07 1.52
CA GLU A 209 22.68 21.02 0.40
C GLU A 209 21.63 20.74 -0.69
N ASP A 210 21.28 19.47 -0.90
CA ASP A 210 20.26 19.00 -1.84
C ASP A 210 18.83 19.08 -1.28
N TRP A 211 18.60 19.65 -0.08
CA TRP A 211 17.25 19.96 0.43
C TRP A 211 16.44 20.77 -0.59
N ALA A 212 17.13 21.52 -1.44
CA ALA A 212 16.58 22.28 -2.56
C ALA A 212 16.45 21.47 -3.87
N THR A 213 16.24 20.15 -3.85
CA THR A 213 15.72 19.45 -5.03
C THR A 213 14.49 20.21 -5.53
N GLY A 214 14.65 20.82 -6.70
CA GLY A 214 13.75 21.86 -7.17
C GLY A 214 12.37 21.29 -7.49
N LEU A 215 11.38 22.16 -7.48
CA LEU A 215 10.00 21.94 -7.98
C LEU A 215 9.94 21.05 -9.23
N GLU A 216 10.91 21.25 -10.13
CA GLU A 216 11.05 20.54 -11.40
C GLU A 216 11.31 19.03 -11.23
N SER A 217 12.05 18.63 -10.19
CA SER A 217 12.28 17.22 -9.86
C SER A 217 11.00 16.53 -9.36
N HIS A 218 10.23 17.21 -8.51
CA HIS A 218 8.92 16.72 -8.05
C HIS A 218 7.90 16.68 -9.18
N ARG A 219 7.90 17.69 -10.07
CA ARG A 219 7.07 17.72 -11.29
C ARG A 219 7.38 16.53 -12.20
N ARG A 220 8.65 16.24 -12.46
CA ARG A 220 9.07 15.08 -13.29
C ARG A 220 8.76 13.74 -12.64
N ALA A 221 8.81 13.68 -11.31
CA ALA A 221 8.50 12.48 -10.55
C ALA A 221 6.99 12.32 -10.27
N TRP A 222 6.15 13.30 -10.63
CA TRP A 222 4.72 13.25 -10.35
C TRP A 222 4.08 12.04 -11.04
N LYS A 223 3.30 11.28 -10.26
CA LYS A 223 2.50 10.18 -10.77
C LYS A 223 1.03 10.53 -10.68
N PRO A 224 0.22 10.18 -11.70
CA PRO A 224 -1.22 10.36 -11.61
C PRO A 224 -1.74 9.59 -10.40
N LEU A 225 -2.75 10.15 -9.72
CA LEU A 225 -3.45 9.49 -8.64
C LEU A 225 -4.67 8.75 -9.19
N GLN A 226 -4.99 7.61 -8.61
CA GLN A 226 -6.22 6.87 -8.86
C GLN A 226 -7.00 6.71 -7.56
N MET A 227 -8.33 6.68 -7.69
CA MET A 227 -9.25 6.48 -6.58
C MET A 227 -9.97 5.14 -6.77
N LEU A 228 -9.79 4.23 -5.81
CA LEU A 228 -10.50 2.97 -5.74
C LEU A 228 -11.74 3.15 -4.87
N GLN A 229 -12.92 2.93 -5.44
CA GLN A 229 -14.20 3.08 -4.73
C GLN A 229 -14.64 1.72 -4.20
N LEU A 230 -14.56 1.52 -2.88
CA LEU A 230 -15.03 0.29 -2.25
C LEU A 230 -16.54 0.06 -2.37
N PRO A 231 -17.42 1.08 -2.42
CA PRO A 231 -18.85 0.85 -2.66
C PRO A 231 -19.10 0.11 -3.98
N VAL A 232 -18.39 0.49 -5.04
CA VAL A 232 -18.48 -0.18 -6.34
C VAL A 232 -17.96 -1.62 -6.24
N LEU A 233 -16.83 -1.84 -5.57
CA LEU A 233 -16.33 -3.20 -5.34
C LEU A 233 -17.34 -4.07 -4.57
N ARG A 234 -18.05 -3.50 -3.59
CA ARG A 234 -19.10 -4.19 -2.84
C ARG A 234 -20.28 -4.57 -3.74
N GLU A 235 -20.65 -3.73 -4.71
CA GLU A 235 -21.66 -4.07 -5.72
C GLU A 235 -21.22 -5.24 -6.61
N TYR A 236 -19.95 -5.25 -7.07
CA TYR A 236 -19.39 -6.38 -7.80
C TYR A 236 -19.43 -7.68 -6.99
N LEU A 237 -18.99 -7.62 -5.72
CA LEU A 237 -19.06 -8.77 -4.82
C LEU A 237 -20.51 -9.22 -4.61
N ALA A 238 -21.44 -8.30 -4.38
CA ALA A 238 -22.85 -8.62 -4.21
C ALA A 238 -23.41 -9.36 -5.43
N TYR A 239 -23.10 -8.89 -6.64
CA TYR A 239 -23.51 -9.56 -7.87
C TYR A 239 -22.95 -11.00 -7.96
N GLU A 240 -21.65 -11.17 -7.71
CA GLU A 240 -20.99 -12.49 -7.75
C GLU A 240 -21.60 -13.46 -6.71
N PHE A 241 -21.82 -13.00 -5.47
CA PHE A 241 -22.36 -13.86 -4.42
C PHE A 241 -23.85 -14.18 -4.60
N ILE A 242 -24.67 -13.23 -5.06
CA ILE A 242 -26.12 -13.42 -5.27
C ILE A 242 -26.38 -14.46 -6.37
N THR A 243 -25.64 -14.40 -7.48
CA THR A 243 -25.84 -15.32 -8.61
C THR A 243 -25.56 -16.79 -8.27
N SER A 244 -24.88 -17.03 -7.14
CA SER A 244 -24.47 -18.36 -6.69
C SER A 244 -25.36 -18.92 -5.56
N GLN A 245 -26.42 -18.22 -5.13
CA GLN A 245 -27.31 -18.68 -4.05
C GLN A 245 -28.42 -19.61 -4.56
N GLU A 246 -28.78 -20.62 -3.76
CA GLU A 246 -29.98 -21.44 -3.96
C GLU A 246 -31.22 -20.81 -3.28
N GLU A 247 -32.42 -21.10 -3.80
CA GLU A 247 -33.67 -20.59 -3.23
C GLU A 247 -33.86 -21.03 -1.76
N GLY A 248 -34.07 -20.06 -0.85
CA GLY A 248 -34.38 -20.32 0.56
C GLY A 248 -33.21 -20.19 1.53
N GLN A 249 -31.99 -19.92 1.07
CA GLN A 249 -30.86 -19.60 1.96
C GLN A 249 -30.86 -18.15 2.43
N SER A 250 -30.47 -17.94 3.69
CA SER A 250 -30.26 -16.61 4.24
C SER A 250 -29.01 -15.99 3.64
N PHE A 251 -29.17 -14.89 2.90
CA PHE A 251 -28.09 -14.12 2.31
C PHE A 251 -27.80 -12.84 3.11
N ASP A 252 -26.57 -12.70 3.57
CA ASP A 252 -26.03 -11.51 4.22
C ASP A 252 -24.72 -11.10 3.53
N LEU A 253 -24.77 -9.99 2.79
CA LEU A 253 -23.64 -9.45 2.05
C LEU A 253 -22.47 -9.08 2.98
N GLU A 254 -22.74 -8.54 4.18
CA GLU A 254 -21.65 -8.15 5.08
C GLU A 254 -20.88 -9.36 5.55
N ARG A 255 -21.57 -10.48 5.81
CA ARG A 255 -20.95 -11.75 6.17
C ARG A 255 -20.18 -12.38 5.01
N CYS A 256 -20.67 -12.26 3.78
CA CYS A 256 -19.92 -12.67 2.58
C CYS A 256 -18.64 -11.83 2.41
N ILE A 257 -18.69 -10.52 2.69
CA ILE A 257 -17.53 -9.64 2.62
C ILE A 257 -16.49 -10.02 3.69
N ASP A 258 -16.92 -10.33 4.91
CA ASP A 258 -16.01 -10.82 5.96
C ASP A 258 -15.29 -12.10 5.53
N ASP A 259 -16.03 -13.05 4.96
CA ASP A 259 -15.47 -14.30 4.43
C ASP A 259 -14.53 -14.04 3.25
N PHE A 260 -14.88 -13.13 2.33
CA PHE A 260 -14.00 -12.72 1.23
C PHE A 260 -12.68 -12.15 1.74
N VAL A 261 -12.73 -11.22 2.70
CA VAL A 261 -11.54 -10.65 3.36
C VAL A 261 -10.69 -11.76 3.99
N PHE A 262 -11.34 -12.70 4.67
CA PHE A 262 -10.66 -13.85 5.28
C PHE A 262 -10.00 -14.78 4.24
N LEU A 263 -10.67 -15.07 3.12
CA LEU A 263 -10.11 -15.84 2.01
C LEU A 263 -8.91 -15.15 1.37
N CYS A 264 -8.94 -13.82 1.23
CA CYS A 264 -7.78 -13.05 0.78
C CYS A 264 -6.58 -13.19 1.73
N PHE A 265 -6.80 -13.31 3.05
CA PHE A 265 -5.71 -13.59 3.99
C PHE A 265 -5.09 -14.98 3.81
N LEU A 266 -5.83 -15.97 3.32
CA LEU A 266 -5.31 -17.32 3.03
C LEU A 266 -4.38 -17.34 1.80
N CYS A 267 -4.60 -16.45 0.83
CA CYS A 267 -3.71 -16.29 -0.34
C CYS A 267 -2.30 -15.80 0.02
N GLY A 268 -2.12 -15.27 1.23
CA GLY A 268 -0.85 -14.75 1.74
C GLY A 268 -1.04 -13.38 2.38
N ASN A 269 -0.40 -13.19 3.52
CA ASN A 269 -0.38 -11.92 4.23
C ASN A 269 0.96 -11.73 4.94
N ASP A 270 1.16 -10.60 5.58
CA ASP A 270 2.40 -10.27 6.28
C ASP A 270 2.76 -11.21 7.44
N PHE A 271 1.80 -11.99 7.93
CA PHE A 271 1.93 -12.84 9.11
C PHE A 271 1.98 -14.34 8.81
N LEU A 272 1.38 -14.77 7.70
CA LEU A 272 1.31 -16.17 7.29
C LEU A 272 1.94 -16.35 5.89
N PRO A 273 2.79 -17.37 5.70
CA PRO A 273 3.29 -17.71 4.36
C PRO A 273 2.11 -18.06 3.44
N HIS A 274 2.22 -17.70 2.17
CA HIS A 274 1.26 -18.14 1.16
C HIS A 274 1.27 -19.67 1.07
N LEU A 275 0.10 -20.27 0.81
CA LEU A 275 0.04 -21.70 0.54
C LEU A 275 0.89 -22.01 -0.72
N PRO A 276 1.67 -23.11 -0.75
CA PRO A 276 2.67 -23.36 -1.80
C PRO A 276 2.17 -23.31 -3.24
N HIS A 277 0.87 -23.55 -3.46
CA HIS A 277 0.23 -23.55 -4.79
C HIS A 277 -0.63 -22.31 -5.06
N GLN A 278 -0.72 -21.40 -4.08
CA GLN A 278 -1.47 -20.15 -4.20
C GLN A 278 -0.50 -19.01 -4.53
N SER A 279 -0.65 -18.49 -5.73
CA SER A 279 -0.05 -17.22 -6.13
C SER A 279 -1.14 -16.37 -6.75
N ILE A 280 -1.21 -15.11 -6.35
CA ILE A 280 -2.14 -14.14 -6.95
C ILE A 280 -1.91 -14.06 -8.47
N GLN A 281 -0.66 -14.18 -8.92
CA GLN A 281 -0.31 -14.20 -10.35
C GLN A 281 -0.85 -15.43 -11.10
N ARG A 282 -1.25 -16.47 -10.37
CA ARG A 282 -1.89 -17.69 -10.91
C ARG A 282 -3.40 -17.71 -10.69
N GLY A 283 -4.01 -16.62 -10.25
CA GLY A 283 -5.47 -16.54 -10.02
C GLY A 283 -5.94 -17.22 -8.73
N SER A 284 -5.11 -17.26 -7.68
CA SER A 284 -5.46 -17.97 -6.43
C SER A 284 -6.68 -17.37 -5.70
N ILE A 285 -6.89 -16.06 -5.80
CA ILE A 285 -8.06 -15.40 -5.21
C ILE A 285 -9.32 -15.89 -5.92
N ASP A 286 -9.32 -15.87 -7.25
CA ASP A 286 -10.46 -16.34 -8.04
C ASP A 286 -10.76 -17.80 -7.73
N ALA A 287 -9.74 -18.67 -7.64
CA ALA A 287 -9.92 -20.08 -7.30
C ALA A 287 -10.54 -20.28 -5.90
N LEU A 288 -10.09 -19.53 -4.88
CA LEU A 288 -10.65 -19.61 -3.53
C LEU A 288 -12.09 -19.10 -3.48
N VAL A 289 -12.37 -17.97 -4.14
CA VAL A 289 -13.71 -17.39 -4.19
C VAL A 289 -14.66 -18.31 -4.93
N GLN A 290 -14.27 -18.86 -6.08
CA GLN A 290 -15.09 -19.81 -6.83
C GLN A 290 -15.36 -21.09 -6.03
N LEU A 291 -14.35 -21.63 -5.34
CA LEU A 291 -14.56 -22.77 -4.44
C LEU A 291 -15.53 -22.42 -3.31
N TYR A 292 -15.40 -21.25 -2.71
CA TYR A 292 -16.32 -20.78 -1.68
C TYR A 292 -17.75 -20.64 -2.21
N LEU A 293 -17.94 -20.04 -3.38
CA LEU A 293 -19.25 -19.89 -4.02
C LEU A 293 -19.92 -21.24 -4.30
N GLN A 294 -19.15 -22.27 -4.65
CA GLN A 294 -19.67 -23.62 -4.86
C GLN A 294 -20.04 -24.31 -3.55
N LEU A 295 -19.20 -24.17 -2.52
CA LEU A 295 -19.40 -24.87 -1.24
C LEU A 295 -20.44 -24.17 -0.34
N ARG A 296 -20.52 -22.83 -0.40
CA ARG A 296 -21.38 -22.05 0.49
C ARG A 296 -22.86 -22.46 0.45
N PRO A 297 -23.49 -22.71 -0.72
CA PRO A 297 -24.88 -23.13 -0.77
C PRO A 297 -25.08 -24.62 -0.53
N GLN A 298 -24.13 -25.48 -0.93
CA GLN A 298 -24.38 -26.93 -0.98
C GLN A 298 -23.78 -27.71 0.19
N VAL A 299 -22.70 -27.20 0.79
CA VAL A 299 -21.86 -27.97 1.72
C VAL A 299 -21.70 -27.26 3.06
N LEU A 300 -21.43 -25.95 3.06
CA LEU A 300 -21.24 -25.17 4.28
C LEU A 300 -22.58 -24.85 4.93
N THR A 301 -22.66 -24.99 6.26
CA THR A 301 -23.91 -24.71 6.98
C THR A 301 -24.01 -23.27 7.45
N ASP A 302 -22.87 -22.60 7.64
CA ASP A 302 -22.74 -21.18 8.00
C ASP A 302 -21.58 -20.53 7.23
N TYR A 303 -21.36 -19.24 7.44
CA TYR A 303 -20.21 -18.48 6.96
C TYR A 303 -18.90 -18.94 7.63
N LEU A 304 -17.76 -18.71 6.97
CA LEU A 304 -16.42 -19.02 7.47
C LEU A 304 -16.04 -18.16 8.67
N THR A 305 -16.64 -16.98 8.81
CA THR A 305 -16.33 -16.01 9.85
C THR A 305 -17.57 -15.39 10.47
N ARG A 306 -17.42 -14.92 11.72
CA ARG A 306 -18.44 -14.18 12.46
C ARG A 306 -17.79 -13.14 13.35
N GLU A 307 -17.93 -11.86 13.00
CA GLU A 307 -17.41 -10.71 13.78
C GLU A 307 -15.92 -10.88 14.15
N GLY A 308 -15.10 -11.28 13.17
CA GLY A 308 -13.67 -11.50 13.34
C GLY A 308 -13.28 -12.81 14.04
N ARG A 309 -14.24 -13.68 14.38
CA ARG A 309 -13.98 -15.05 14.82
C ARG A 309 -14.12 -16.02 13.66
N VAL A 310 -13.16 -16.94 13.53
CA VAL A 310 -13.18 -17.99 12.51
C VAL A 310 -14.09 -19.13 12.96
N ASN A 311 -15.00 -19.56 12.08
CA ASN A 311 -15.82 -20.75 12.25
C ASN A 311 -14.99 -21.99 11.86
N LEU A 312 -14.31 -22.58 12.84
CA LEU A 312 -13.36 -23.67 12.61
C LEU A 312 -13.98 -24.91 11.93
N PRO A 313 -15.20 -25.37 12.28
CA PRO A 313 -15.88 -26.42 11.54
C PRO A 313 -16.05 -26.13 10.05
N GLU A 314 -16.56 -24.95 9.69
CA GLU A 314 -16.76 -24.57 8.29
C GLU A 314 -15.43 -24.38 7.56
N LEU A 315 -14.44 -23.79 8.24
CA LEU A 315 -13.09 -23.68 7.69
C LEU A 315 -12.46 -25.06 7.45
N TYR A 316 -12.64 -26.02 8.35
CA TYR A 316 -12.13 -27.37 8.16
C TYR A 316 -12.74 -28.01 6.92
N THR A 317 -14.06 -27.91 6.75
CA THR A 317 -14.77 -28.40 5.56
C THR A 317 -14.25 -27.72 4.30
N PHE A 318 -14.12 -26.39 4.31
CA PHE A 318 -13.57 -25.62 3.20
C PHE A 318 -12.15 -26.07 2.81
N LEU A 319 -11.24 -26.15 3.79
CA LEU A 319 -9.85 -26.56 3.58
C LEU A 319 -9.74 -28.02 3.13
N HIS A 320 -10.64 -28.90 3.58
CA HIS A 320 -10.70 -30.28 3.11
C HIS A 320 -10.99 -30.35 1.60
N HIS A 321 -11.98 -29.59 1.12
CA HIS A 321 -12.29 -29.49 -0.30
C HIS A 321 -11.18 -28.79 -1.09
N LEU A 322 -10.57 -27.75 -0.54
CA LEU A 322 -9.42 -27.09 -1.14
C LEU A 322 -8.26 -28.07 -1.36
N ALA A 323 -7.94 -28.91 -0.38
CA ALA A 323 -6.88 -29.91 -0.49
C ALA A 323 -7.12 -30.93 -1.62
N ILE A 324 -8.38 -31.29 -1.88
CA ILE A 324 -8.75 -32.15 -3.01
C ILE A 324 -8.45 -31.45 -4.33
N VAL A 325 -8.83 -30.18 -4.47
CA VAL A 325 -8.57 -29.38 -5.68
C VAL A 325 -7.06 -29.17 -5.88
N GLU A 326 -6.32 -28.83 -4.82
CA GLU A 326 -4.87 -28.65 -4.87
C GLU A 326 -4.16 -29.92 -5.34
N LYS A 327 -4.57 -31.10 -4.88
CA LYS A 327 -3.99 -32.38 -5.31
C LYS A 327 -4.10 -32.57 -6.82
N GLU A 328 -5.24 -32.21 -7.41
CA GLU A 328 -5.45 -32.30 -8.86
C GLU A 328 -4.65 -31.26 -9.64
N VAL A 329 -4.54 -30.03 -9.12
CA VAL A 329 -3.70 -28.98 -9.72
C VAL A 329 -2.23 -29.42 -9.75
N VAL A 330 -1.71 -29.93 -8.64
CA VAL A 330 -0.33 -30.43 -8.54
C VAL A 330 -0.09 -31.58 -9.50
N ARG A 331 -1.04 -32.53 -9.59
CA ARG A 331 -0.94 -33.65 -10.52
C ARG A 331 -0.85 -33.19 -11.97
N ARG A 332 -1.65 -32.19 -12.38
CA ARG A 332 -1.61 -31.60 -13.72
C ARG A 332 -0.31 -30.86 -14.00
N ASP A 333 0.18 -30.08 -13.03
CA ASP A 333 1.44 -29.35 -13.17
C ASP A 333 2.64 -30.29 -13.30
N LEU A 334 2.64 -31.43 -12.60
CA LEU A 334 3.65 -32.48 -12.74
C LEU A 334 3.59 -33.19 -14.10
N GLN A 335 2.42 -33.29 -14.72
CA GLN A 335 2.26 -33.89 -16.05
C GLN A 335 2.64 -32.94 -17.20
N ARG A 336 2.71 -31.64 -16.94
CA ARG A 336 3.10 -30.60 -17.91
C ARG A 336 4.60 -30.35 -17.97
N LYS A 337 5.35 -30.83 -16.97
CA LYS A 337 6.83 -30.85 -16.96
C LYS A 337 7.32 -32.17 -17.50
#